data_AF-A0A8B8DCU9-F1
#
_entry.id   AF-A0A8B8DCU9-F1
#
_cell.length_a   1.000
_cell.length_b   1.000
_cell.length_c   1.000
_cell.angle_alpha   90.00
_cell.angle_beta   90.00
_cell.angle_gamma   90.00
#
_symmetry.space_group_name_H-M   'P 1'
#
loop_
_entity.id
_entity.type
_entity.pdbx_description
1 polymer ?
#
loop_
_entity_poly.entity_id
_entity_poly.type
_entity_poly.pdbx_seq_one_letter_code
_entity_poly.pdbx_strand_id
1 'polypeptide(L)'
;MLKQHQKSKTNASDHRTDRKASDHSFSSAESSVDFEKIFFEASTCTLEKMSKDPMYKLFGDCRLDLLAKFCMEEDFLGAFFLDQFTEIFSLSLSDTSDRELLFSRIHELRLSSCLQSDCVTLFQEKGCQENREDINNFLQEYILDIPSQILGGMLRENKKISEELSYQVSTNDQRILFYIAGFIVANLKKKCYRLAKDNQVERLDLLKRLTSKTSGTSFVAKYDQWLTKNSRGGLVRPADNFYLLVRELEISIRKVVDFNNINSESLTSSKMKEHMMDSFMVNYYLKELCGDCVNSDLSGLLEDIIKVFLTVRGFAVARVLRNKLSGKQNKQPAKQSNSLRQVLKTTSKN
;
A
#
# COMPACT_ATOMS: atom_id res chain seq x y z
N MET A 1 -24.28 31.93 71.43
CA MET A 1 -23.80 30.83 72.30
C MET A 1 -23.02 29.86 71.44
N LEU A 2 -21.77 29.56 71.86
CA LEU A 2 -20.83 28.46 71.52
C LEU A 2 -20.77 27.92 70.08
N LYS A 3 -19.65 27.57 69.45
CA LYS A 3 -18.16 27.60 69.58
C LYS A 3 -17.70 27.02 68.22
N GLN A 4 -16.80 27.64 67.46
CA GLN A 4 -15.37 27.27 67.31
C GLN A 4 -15.13 25.75 67.14
N HIS A 5 -14.46 25.20 66.12
CA HIS A 5 -13.14 25.51 65.52
C HIS A 5 -13.04 24.89 64.09
N GLN A 6 -12.35 25.45 63.08
CA GLN A 6 -10.87 25.45 62.84
C GLN A 6 -10.24 24.05 63.01
N LYS A 7 -9.40 23.45 62.16
CA LYS A 7 -8.26 23.87 61.31
C LYS A 7 -7.85 22.59 60.51
N SER A 8 -7.55 22.63 59.20
CA SER A 8 -6.25 22.88 58.54
C SER A 8 -5.17 21.79 58.66
N LYS A 9 -4.55 21.45 57.49
CA LYS A 9 -3.20 20.87 57.25
C LYS A 9 -3.09 19.34 57.47
N THR A 10 -2.35 18.52 56.73
CA THR A 10 -1.32 18.66 55.67
C THR A 10 -0.99 17.26 55.10
N ASN A 11 -0.51 17.23 53.86
CA ASN A 11 0.47 16.33 53.22
C ASN A 11 0.71 14.90 53.77
N ALA A 12 0.64 13.89 52.88
CA ALA A 12 1.79 13.06 52.52
C ALA A 12 1.41 12.04 51.43
N SER A 13 2.39 11.79 50.57
CA SER A 13 2.48 10.77 49.52
C SER A 13 2.11 9.36 50.00
N ASP A 14 1.53 8.55 49.11
CA ASP A 14 2.12 7.23 48.86
C ASP A 14 1.73 6.61 47.52
N HIS A 15 2.74 6.00 46.94
CA HIS A 15 2.74 5.22 45.72
C HIS A 15 1.73 4.05 45.78
N ARG A 16 0.95 3.87 44.71
CA ARG A 16 0.74 2.53 44.15
C ARG A 16 0.44 2.60 42.65
N THR A 17 1.50 2.32 41.91
CA THR A 17 1.48 1.72 40.58
C THR A 17 0.63 0.46 40.59
N ASP A 18 -0.41 0.40 39.76
CA ASP A 18 -0.94 -0.88 39.28
C ASP A 18 -0.97 -0.86 37.76
N ARG A 19 0.00 -1.61 37.23
CA ARG A 19 0.10 -2.08 35.86
C ARG A 19 -1.19 -2.87 35.54
N LYS A 20 -1.90 -2.47 34.49
CA LYS A 20 -2.68 -3.42 33.68
C LYS A 20 -2.06 -3.48 32.30
N ALA A 21 -1.15 -4.44 32.18
CA ALA A 21 -0.83 -5.11 30.93
C ALA A 21 -2.03 -5.99 30.49
N SER A 22 -1.93 -6.50 29.27
CA SER A 22 -2.80 -7.45 28.55
C SER A 22 -3.99 -6.81 27.81
N ASP A 23 -4.21 -7.02 26.52
CA ASP A 23 -3.48 -7.76 25.49
C ASP A 23 -3.88 -7.15 24.14
N HIS A 24 -2.95 -6.45 23.51
CA HIS A 24 -2.98 -6.26 22.07
C HIS A 24 -1.94 -7.19 21.48
N SER A 25 -2.31 -8.46 21.31
CA SER A 25 -1.64 -9.35 20.37
C SER A 25 -1.91 -8.85 18.96
N PHE A 26 -1.19 -7.79 18.58
CA PHE A 26 -0.87 -7.55 17.18
C PHE A 26 0.03 -8.72 16.77
N SER A 27 -0.59 -9.75 16.20
CA SER A 27 0.11 -10.62 15.26
C SER A 27 0.39 -9.74 14.04
N SER A 28 1.49 -9.00 14.09
CA SER A 28 2.17 -8.51 12.91
C SER A 28 2.71 -9.73 12.20
N ALA A 29 1.97 -10.21 11.19
CA ALA A 29 2.61 -10.93 10.11
C ALA A 29 3.57 -9.94 9.45
N GLU A 30 4.79 -9.85 9.99
CA GLU A 30 5.91 -9.26 9.29
C GLU A 30 6.05 -10.08 8.01
N SER A 31 5.70 -9.49 6.87
CA SER A 31 6.26 -9.90 5.60
C SER A 31 7.75 -9.57 5.68
N SER A 32 8.52 -10.42 6.38
CA SER A 32 9.95 -10.24 6.55
C SER A 32 10.57 -10.30 5.17
N VAL A 33 11.16 -9.19 4.74
CA VAL A 33 11.97 -9.14 3.53
C VAL A 33 13.04 -10.23 3.65
N ASP A 34 13.04 -11.18 2.71
CA ASP A 34 14.00 -12.29 2.70
C ASP A 34 15.39 -11.75 2.31
N PHE A 35 16.17 -11.39 3.34
CA PHE A 35 17.49 -10.79 3.16
C PHE A 35 18.46 -11.74 2.48
N GLU A 36 18.41 -13.03 2.82
CA GLU A 36 19.28 -14.07 2.25
C GLU A 36 19.08 -14.12 0.74
N LYS A 37 17.83 -14.18 0.28
CA LYS A 37 17.50 -14.12 -1.14
C LYS A 37 18.01 -12.84 -1.80
N ILE A 38 17.78 -11.68 -1.19
CA ILE A 38 18.26 -10.39 -1.72
C ILE A 38 19.78 -10.37 -1.84
N PHE A 39 20.47 -10.91 -0.84
CA PHE A 39 21.92 -10.95 -0.79
C PHE A 39 22.49 -11.82 -1.92
N PHE A 40 21.97 -13.03 -2.14
CA PHE A 40 22.43 -13.89 -3.24
C PHE A 40 22.15 -13.28 -4.62
N GLU A 41 20.98 -12.65 -4.81
CA GLU A 41 20.66 -11.89 -6.03
C GLU A 41 21.63 -10.72 -6.23
N ALA A 42 21.94 -9.97 -5.17
CA ALA A 42 22.86 -8.84 -5.19
C ALA A 42 24.31 -9.28 -5.47
N SER A 43 24.75 -10.38 -4.87
CA SER A 43 26.06 -11.00 -5.10
C SER A 43 26.22 -11.41 -6.56
N THR A 44 25.24 -12.14 -7.09
CA THR A 44 25.20 -12.55 -8.51
C THR A 44 25.24 -11.34 -9.45
N CYS A 45 24.42 -10.32 -9.18
CA CYS A 45 24.38 -9.11 -9.98
C CYS A 45 25.72 -8.34 -9.94
N THR A 46 26.38 -8.32 -8.79
CA THR A 46 27.71 -7.70 -8.62
C THR A 46 28.76 -8.43 -9.45
N LEU A 47 28.82 -9.76 -9.36
CA LEU A 47 29.77 -10.57 -10.13
C LEU A 47 29.51 -10.48 -11.65
N GLU A 48 28.24 -10.46 -12.06
CA GLU A 48 27.87 -10.23 -13.45
C GLU A 48 28.31 -8.85 -13.96
N LYS A 49 28.15 -7.81 -13.15
CA LYS A 49 28.61 -6.47 -13.48
C LYS A 49 30.13 -6.47 -13.64
N MET A 50 30.87 -7.02 -12.67
CA MET A 50 32.34 -7.07 -12.70
C MET A 50 32.89 -7.90 -13.88
N SER A 51 32.20 -8.97 -14.28
CA SER A 51 32.63 -9.82 -15.41
C SER A 51 32.33 -9.24 -16.80
N LYS A 52 31.32 -8.36 -16.90
CA LYS A 52 30.83 -7.81 -18.18
C LYS A 52 31.28 -6.36 -18.43
N ASP A 53 31.38 -5.55 -17.39
CA ASP A 53 31.65 -4.12 -17.52
C ASP A 53 33.12 -3.88 -17.95
N PRO A 54 33.36 -3.23 -19.10
CA PRO A 54 34.70 -2.95 -19.61
C PRO A 54 35.57 -2.14 -18.63
N MET A 55 34.98 -1.40 -17.70
CA MET A 55 35.71 -0.63 -16.70
C MET A 55 36.57 -1.52 -15.80
N TYR A 56 36.10 -2.72 -15.45
CA TYR A 56 36.87 -3.68 -14.63
C TYR A 56 38.00 -4.37 -15.40
N LYS A 57 38.07 -4.17 -16.72
CA LYS A 57 39.21 -4.57 -17.55
C LYS A 57 40.28 -3.48 -17.65
N LEU A 58 39.98 -2.26 -17.20
CA LEU A 58 40.86 -1.09 -17.29
C LEU A 58 41.64 -0.83 -15.99
N PHE A 59 41.30 -1.52 -14.89
CA PHE A 59 42.00 -1.39 -13.60
C PHE A 59 43.28 -2.24 -13.56
N GLY A 60 44.31 -1.79 -14.28
CA GLY A 60 45.68 -2.35 -14.21
C GLY A 60 45.84 -3.76 -14.79
N ASP A 61 46.90 -4.45 -14.35
CA ASP A 61 47.21 -5.84 -14.75
C ASP A 61 46.26 -6.89 -14.11
N CYS A 62 45.46 -6.48 -13.12
CA CYS A 62 44.54 -7.34 -12.39
C CYS A 62 43.29 -7.66 -13.21
N ARG A 63 43.12 -8.91 -13.61
CA ARG A 63 41.97 -9.40 -14.39
C ARG A 63 40.75 -9.67 -13.51
N LEU A 64 40.19 -8.59 -12.94
CA LEU A 64 38.96 -8.63 -12.11
C LEU A 64 37.80 -9.35 -12.82
N ASP A 65 37.73 -9.23 -14.15
CA ASP A 65 36.73 -9.89 -14.97
C ASP A 65 36.82 -11.42 -14.94
N LEU A 66 38.04 -11.97 -14.83
CA LEU A 66 38.28 -13.41 -14.74
C LEU A 66 37.98 -13.94 -13.34
N LEU A 67 38.41 -13.23 -12.30
CA LEU A 67 38.10 -13.56 -10.90
C LEU A 67 36.58 -13.54 -10.64
N ALA A 68 35.85 -12.58 -11.22
CA ALA A 68 34.40 -12.55 -11.13
C ALA A 68 33.74 -13.80 -11.75
N LYS A 69 34.21 -14.21 -12.93
CA LYS A 69 33.70 -15.43 -13.60
C LYS A 69 34.01 -16.70 -12.81
N PHE A 70 35.24 -16.80 -12.29
CA PHE A 70 35.63 -17.90 -11.42
C PHE A 70 34.70 -18.02 -10.20
N CYS A 71 34.42 -16.89 -9.52
CA CYS A 71 33.48 -16.87 -8.39
C CYS A 71 32.05 -17.26 -8.76
N MET A 72 31.60 -16.93 -9.97
CA MET A 72 30.28 -17.36 -10.47
C MET A 72 30.23 -18.86 -10.79
N GLU A 73 31.32 -19.43 -11.30
CA GLU A 73 31.41 -20.85 -11.64
C GLU A 73 31.49 -21.72 -10.38
N GLU A 74 32.25 -21.29 -9.37
CA GLU A 74 32.49 -22.04 -8.13
C GLU A 74 31.46 -21.77 -7.02
N ASP A 75 30.62 -20.73 -7.19
CA ASP A 75 29.49 -20.36 -6.33
C ASP A 75 29.76 -20.42 -4.81
N PHE A 76 30.86 -19.83 -4.37
CA PHE A 76 31.27 -19.84 -2.96
C PHE A 76 31.22 -18.46 -2.29
N LEU A 77 31.36 -17.39 -3.08
CA LEU A 77 31.62 -16.05 -2.56
C LEU A 77 30.40 -15.49 -1.83
N GLY A 78 29.19 -15.78 -2.30
CA GLY A 78 27.95 -15.42 -1.60
C GLY A 78 27.90 -16.07 -0.22
N ALA A 79 28.03 -17.39 -0.14
CA ALA A 79 27.98 -18.12 1.12
C ALA A 79 29.05 -17.64 2.13
N PHE A 80 30.26 -17.32 1.66
CA PHE A 80 31.33 -16.83 2.52
C PHE A 80 31.01 -15.49 3.21
N PHE A 81 30.28 -14.60 2.52
CA PHE A 81 30.00 -13.23 2.97
C PHE A 81 28.61 -13.04 3.59
N LEU A 82 27.72 -14.04 3.51
CA LEU A 82 26.32 -13.90 3.91
C LEU A 82 26.17 -13.46 5.37
N ASP A 83 26.90 -14.09 6.29
CA ASP A 83 26.78 -13.81 7.73
C ASP A 83 27.23 -12.37 8.06
N GLN A 84 28.34 -11.92 7.48
CA GLN A 84 28.88 -10.57 7.71
C GLN A 84 27.92 -9.51 7.16
N PHE A 85 27.35 -9.74 5.97
CA PHE A 85 26.38 -8.79 5.41
C PHE A 85 25.04 -8.85 6.12
N THR A 86 24.62 -10.00 6.64
CA THR A 86 23.42 -10.12 7.48
C THR A 86 23.59 -9.32 8.77
N GLU A 87 24.75 -9.40 9.43
CA GLU A 87 25.05 -8.59 10.61
C GLU A 87 25.06 -7.10 10.27
N ILE A 88 25.75 -6.70 9.21
CA ILE A 88 25.86 -5.29 8.78
C ILE A 88 24.49 -4.69 8.45
N PHE A 89 23.62 -5.44 7.78
CA PHE A 89 22.29 -4.98 7.35
C PHE A 89 21.15 -5.29 8.35
N SER A 90 21.48 -5.84 9.52
CA SER A 90 20.51 -5.99 10.63
C SER A 90 20.09 -4.65 11.25
N LEU A 91 20.82 -3.58 10.95
CA LEU A 91 20.55 -2.22 11.42
C LEU A 91 19.37 -1.59 10.68
N SER A 92 18.47 -0.91 11.42
CA SER A 92 17.42 -0.08 10.83
C SER A 92 18.05 1.12 10.13
N LEU A 93 17.86 1.30 8.81
CA LEU A 93 18.44 2.42 8.05
C LEU A 93 17.61 3.72 8.14
N SER A 94 17.03 3.98 9.31
CA SER A 94 16.06 5.05 9.56
C SER A 94 16.71 6.43 9.65
N ASP A 95 17.81 6.54 10.39
CA ASP A 95 18.44 7.81 10.73
C ASP A 95 19.83 7.96 10.07
N THR A 96 20.35 9.19 10.06
CA THR A 96 21.68 9.49 9.48
C THR A 96 22.82 8.76 10.20
N SER A 97 22.69 8.56 11.51
CA SER A 97 23.64 7.78 12.31
C SER A 97 23.73 6.32 11.87
N ASP A 98 22.60 5.73 11.45
CA ASP A 98 22.54 4.33 11.04
C ASP A 98 23.26 4.12 9.69
N ARG A 99 23.18 5.12 8.80
CA ARG A 99 23.91 5.12 7.52
C ARG A 99 25.41 5.27 7.71
N GLU A 100 25.83 6.16 8.61
CA GLU A 100 27.25 6.31 8.96
C GLU A 100 27.81 5.03 9.59
N LEU A 101 27.02 4.37 10.45
CA LEU A 101 27.37 3.08 11.03
C LEU A 101 27.49 1.99 9.96
N LEU A 102 26.55 1.91 9.01
CA LEU A 102 26.62 0.99 7.87
C LEU A 102 27.94 1.16 7.09
N PHE A 103 28.27 2.39 6.68
CA PHE A 103 29.51 2.67 5.95
C PHE A 103 30.75 2.34 6.77
N SER A 104 30.73 2.61 8.08
CA SER A 104 31.82 2.28 9.00
C SER A 104 32.02 0.76 9.10
N ARG A 105 30.95 -0.03 9.21
CA ARG A 105 31.02 -1.49 9.25
C ARG A 105 31.49 -2.10 7.93
N ILE A 106 31.03 -1.56 6.79
CA ILE A 106 31.55 -1.97 5.47
C ILE A 106 33.04 -1.66 5.36
N HIS A 107 33.47 -0.50 5.85
CA HIS A 107 34.88 -0.14 5.85
C HIS A 107 35.72 -1.04 6.78
N GLU A 108 35.23 -1.36 7.97
CA GLU A 108 35.85 -2.35 8.88
C GLU A 108 35.99 -3.72 8.20
N LEU A 109 34.94 -4.19 7.52
CA LEU A 109 34.96 -5.45 6.78
C LEU A 109 36.04 -5.43 5.68
N ARG A 110 36.13 -4.33 4.93
CA ARG A 110 37.16 -4.14 3.89
C ARG A 110 38.57 -4.17 4.44
N LEU A 111 38.80 -3.65 5.64
CA LEU A 111 40.13 -3.59 6.26
C LEU A 111 40.49 -4.85 7.09
N SER A 112 39.56 -5.81 7.23
CA SER A 112 39.78 -7.03 8.01
C SER A 112 40.82 -7.94 7.35
N SER A 113 42.04 -7.93 7.88
CA SER A 113 43.14 -8.77 7.40
C SER A 113 42.90 -10.26 7.58
N CYS A 114 42.19 -10.64 8.65
CA CYS A 114 41.78 -12.02 8.92
C CYS A 114 40.85 -12.51 7.80
N LEU A 115 39.79 -11.75 7.53
CA LEU A 115 38.78 -12.12 6.55
C LEU A 115 39.33 -12.14 5.12
N GLN A 116 40.21 -11.18 4.78
CA GLN A 116 40.95 -11.22 3.51
C GLN A 116 41.83 -12.48 3.41
N SER A 117 42.53 -12.86 4.47
CA SER A 117 43.37 -14.05 4.49
C SER A 117 42.56 -15.34 4.33
N ASP A 118 41.43 -15.43 5.02
CA ASP A 118 40.53 -16.58 4.96
C ASP A 118 39.93 -16.71 3.55
N CYS A 119 39.50 -15.59 2.96
CA CYS A 119 38.96 -15.59 1.61
C CYS A 119 40.03 -15.94 0.56
N VAL A 120 41.25 -15.39 0.66
CA VAL A 120 42.36 -15.78 -0.24
C VAL A 120 42.66 -17.27 -0.14
N THR A 121 42.64 -17.84 1.07
CA THR A 121 42.82 -19.28 1.27
C THR A 121 41.72 -20.07 0.58
N LEU A 122 40.46 -19.62 0.68
CA LEU A 122 39.33 -20.24 0.00
C LEU A 122 39.47 -20.20 -1.54
N PHE A 123 39.95 -19.08 -2.11
CA PHE A 123 40.25 -19.01 -3.55
C PHE A 123 41.30 -20.04 -3.96
N GLN A 124 42.35 -20.23 -3.16
CA GLN A 124 43.41 -21.20 -3.42
C GLN A 124 42.90 -22.64 -3.30
N GLU A 125 42.08 -22.93 -2.29
CA GLU A 125 41.41 -24.24 -2.11
C GLU A 125 40.50 -24.59 -3.28
N LYS A 126 39.85 -23.58 -3.87
CA LYS A 126 39.03 -23.69 -5.08
C LYS A 126 39.84 -23.74 -6.38
N GLY A 127 41.18 -23.68 -6.31
CA GLY A 127 42.07 -23.86 -7.46
C GLY A 127 42.44 -22.58 -8.21
N CYS A 128 42.12 -21.39 -7.67
CA CYS A 128 42.52 -20.12 -8.26
C CYS A 128 44.04 -19.98 -8.30
N GLN A 129 44.59 -19.64 -9.47
CA GLN A 129 46.04 -19.46 -9.69
C GLN A 129 46.48 -17.99 -9.64
N GLU A 130 45.54 -17.06 -9.44
CA GLU A 130 45.85 -15.63 -9.35
C GLU A 130 46.65 -15.32 -8.08
N ASN A 131 47.45 -14.26 -8.15
CA ASN A 131 48.26 -13.86 -7.01
C ASN A 131 47.38 -13.26 -5.89
N ARG A 132 47.94 -13.21 -4.68
CA ARG A 132 47.22 -12.71 -3.49
C ARG A 132 46.79 -11.24 -3.63
N GLU A 133 47.57 -10.42 -4.33
CA GLU A 133 47.29 -9.00 -4.47
C GLU A 133 46.07 -8.76 -5.37
N ASP A 134 45.96 -9.51 -6.46
CA ASP A 134 44.81 -9.47 -7.38
C ASP A 134 43.52 -9.96 -6.73
N ILE A 135 43.61 -11.06 -5.95
CA ILE A 135 42.47 -11.53 -5.16
C ILE A 135 42.03 -10.47 -4.14
N ASN A 136 42.98 -9.85 -3.44
CA ASN A 136 42.66 -8.78 -2.49
C ASN A 136 42.02 -7.57 -3.18
N ASN A 137 42.55 -7.13 -4.32
CA ASN A 137 41.97 -6.04 -5.10
C ASN A 137 40.54 -6.37 -5.56
N PHE A 138 40.31 -7.59 -6.02
CA PHE A 138 38.98 -8.08 -6.33
C PHE A 138 38.02 -8.03 -5.13
N LEU A 139 38.47 -8.49 -3.97
CA LEU A 139 37.65 -8.46 -2.74
C LEU A 139 37.31 -7.02 -2.33
N GLN A 140 38.24 -6.08 -2.48
CA GLN A 140 37.97 -4.67 -2.19
C GLN A 140 36.84 -4.11 -3.06
N GLU A 141 36.89 -4.37 -4.36
CA GLU A 141 35.88 -3.90 -5.31
C GLU A 141 34.54 -4.61 -5.09
N TYR A 142 34.55 -5.92 -4.83
CA TYR A 142 33.33 -6.68 -4.54
C TYR A 142 32.61 -6.16 -3.28
N ILE A 143 33.35 -5.98 -2.17
CA ILE A 143 32.78 -5.48 -0.90
C ILE A 143 32.29 -4.03 -1.04
N LEU A 144 32.91 -3.24 -1.93
CA LEU A 144 32.48 -1.88 -2.23
C LEU A 144 31.17 -1.81 -3.02
N ASP A 145 30.99 -2.70 -3.99
CA ASP A 145 29.86 -2.64 -4.91
C ASP A 145 28.60 -3.33 -4.37
N ILE A 146 28.74 -4.45 -3.67
CA ILE A 146 27.61 -5.26 -3.20
C ILE A 146 26.61 -4.49 -2.29
N PRO A 147 26.99 -3.54 -1.41
CA PRO A 147 26.04 -2.80 -0.59
C PRO A 147 25.03 -2.01 -1.43
N SER A 148 25.48 -1.46 -2.56
CA SER A 148 24.59 -0.71 -3.47
C SER A 148 23.52 -1.62 -4.10
N GLN A 149 23.89 -2.87 -4.42
CA GLN A 149 23.00 -3.87 -4.98
C GLN A 149 22.02 -4.40 -3.94
N ILE A 150 22.49 -4.65 -2.70
CA ILE A 150 21.64 -5.05 -1.57
C ILE A 150 20.60 -3.96 -1.28
N LEU A 151 21.03 -2.69 -1.13
CA LEU A 151 20.12 -1.56 -0.93
C LEU A 151 19.13 -1.43 -2.08
N GLY A 152 19.58 -1.60 -3.33
CA GLY A 152 18.71 -1.62 -4.51
C GLY A 152 17.68 -2.75 -4.47
N GLY A 153 18.08 -3.95 -4.03
CA GLY A 153 17.19 -5.10 -3.84
C GLY A 153 16.16 -4.87 -2.76
N MET A 154 16.58 -4.40 -1.58
CA MET A 154 15.70 -4.04 -0.47
C MET A 154 14.70 -2.95 -0.89
N LEU A 155 15.14 -1.94 -1.65
CA LEU A 155 14.24 -0.90 -2.17
C LEU A 155 13.22 -1.46 -3.17
N ARG A 156 13.60 -2.41 -4.03
CA ARG A 156 12.67 -3.06 -4.97
C ARG A 156 11.62 -3.89 -4.24
N GLU A 157 12.02 -4.70 -3.26
CA GLU A 157 11.10 -5.50 -2.46
C GLU A 157 10.20 -4.60 -1.57
N ASN A 158 10.77 -3.59 -0.93
CA ASN A 158 9.99 -2.59 -0.19
C ASN A 158 9.01 -1.83 -1.10
N LYS A 159 9.38 -1.54 -2.35
CA LYS A 159 8.49 -0.93 -3.33
C LYS A 159 7.36 -1.88 -3.74
N LYS A 160 7.63 -3.16 -3.97
CA LYS A 160 6.59 -4.17 -4.23
C LYS A 160 5.61 -4.29 -3.06
N ILE A 161 6.14 -4.39 -1.84
CA ILE A 161 5.34 -4.44 -0.60
C ILE A 161 4.54 -3.16 -0.42
N SER A 162 5.15 -1.99 -0.68
CA SER A 162 4.49 -0.68 -0.59
C SER A 162 3.41 -0.50 -1.66
N GLU A 163 3.63 -0.95 -2.88
CA GLU A 163 2.63 -0.95 -3.95
C GLU A 163 1.46 -1.86 -3.58
N GLU A 164 1.71 -3.09 -3.10
CA GLU A 164 0.67 -4.01 -2.62
C GLU A 164 -0.15 -3.42 -1.45
N LEU A 165 0.52 -2.75 -0.49
CA LEU A 165 -0.13 -2.04 0.62
C LEU A 165 -0.91 -0.80 0.15
N SER A 166 -0.43 -0.08 -0.87
CA SER A 166 -1.09 1.13 -1.39
C SER A 166 -2.46 0.84 -2.01
N TYR A 167 -2.65 -0.38 -2.54
CA TYR A 167 -3.93 -0.84 -3.10
C TYR A 167 -4.89 -1.40 -2.03
N GLN A 168 -4.43 -1.62 -0.79
CA GLN A 168 -5.30 -2.12 0.26
C GLN A 168 -6.34 -1.07 0.68
N VAL A 169 -7.60 -1.45 0.53
CA VAL A 169 -8.73 -0.63 0.97
C VAL A 169 -8.90 -0.82 2.48
N SER A 170 -8.69 0.27 3.25
CA SER A 170 -8.83 0.26 4.70
C SER A 170 -10.21 -0.23 5.15
N THR A 171 -10.33 -0.76 6.38
CA THR A 171 -11.63 -1.22 6.91
C THR A 171 -12.70 -0.13 6.88
N ASN A 172 -12.32 1.13 7.11
CA ASN A 172 -13.25 2.25 7.05
C ASN A 172 -13.66 2.57 5.60
N ASP A 173 -12.72 2.57 4.66
CA ASP A 173 -13.01 2.74 3.24
C ASP A 173 -13.92 1.62 2.73
N GLN A 174 -13.71 0.37 3.18
CA GLN A 174 -14.59 -0.75 2.83
C GLN A 174 -16.03 -0.55 3.33
N ARG A 175 -16.23 0.01 4.54
CA ARG A 175 -17.57 0.40 5.02
C ARG A 175 -18.21 1.47 4.13
N ILE A 176 -17.43 2.47 3.73
CA ILE A 176 -17.89 3.54 2.85
C ILE A 176 -18.22 3.00 1.46
N LEU A 177 -17.38 2.13 0.89
CA LEU A 177 -17.63 1.48 -0.40
C LEU A 177 -18.89 0.60 -0.36
N PHE A 178 -19.13 -0.12 0.74
CA PHE A 178 -20.37 -0.88 0.93
C PHE A 178 -21.61 0.03 0.91
N TYR A 179 -21.53 1.19 1.57
CA TYR A 179 -22.56 2.22 1.48
C TYR A 179 -22.73 2.77 0.06
N ILE A 180 -21.63 3.06 -0.65
CA ILE A 180 -21.64 3.57 -2.03
C ILE A 180 -22.27 2.55 -2.97
N ALA A 181 -22.00 1.25 -2.80
CA ALA A 181 -22.63 0.20 -3.59
C ALA A 181 -24.17 0.25 -3.43
N GLY A 182 -24.68 0.34 -2.21
CA GLY A 182 -26.12 0.56 -1.97
C GLY A 182 -26.66 1.82 -2.65
N PHE A 183 -25.91 2.93 -2.58
CA PHE A 183 -26.26 4.18 -3.25
C PHE A 183 -26.32 4.05 -4.79
N ILE A 184 -25.38 3.33 -5.40
CA ILE A 184 -25.37 3.08 -6.84
C ILE A 184 -26.65 2.37 -7.25
N VAL A 185 -27.05 1.31 -6.56
CA VAL A 185 -28.30 0.60 -6.88
C VAL A 185 -29.52 1.52 -6.74
N ALA A 186 -29.59 2.31 -5.68
CA ALA A 186 -30.68 3.28 -5.48
C ALA A 186 -30.76 4.30 -6.64
N ASN A 187 -29.60 4.79 -7.10
CA ASN A 187 -29.50 5.73 -8.21
C ASN A 187 -29.97 5.09 -9.53
N LEU A 188 -29.50 3.88 -9.81
CA LEU A 188 -29.89 3.13 -11.02
C LEU A 188 -31.38 2.78 -11.03
N LYS A 189 -31.95 2.35 -9.88
CA LYS A 189 -33.40 2.12 -9.76
C LYS A 189 -34.19 3.40 -10.05
N LYS A 190 -33.77 4.54 -9.51
CA LYS A 190 -34.41 5.85 -9.77
C LYS A 190 -34.35 6.26 -11.24
N LYS A 191 -33.24 5.98 -11.94
CA LYS A 191 -33.12 6.18 -13.39
C LYS A 191 -34.05 5.26 -14.17
N CYS A 192 -34.12 3.98 -13.78
CA CYS A 192 -34.96 2.98 -14.42
C CYS A 192 -36.45 3.33 -14.37
N TYR A 193 -36.94 3.87 -13.23
CA TYR A 193 -38.33 4.33 -13.11
C TYR A 193 -38.72 5.48 -14.07
N ARG A 194 -37.78 6.05 -14.81
CA ARG A 194 -38.02 7.10 -15.82
C ARG A 194 -38.02 6.56 -17.26
N LEU A 195 -37.76 5.27 -17.47
CA LEU A 195 -37.76 4.62 -18.78
C LEU A 195 -39.18 4.25 -19.22
N ALA A 196 -39.35 3.98 -20.52
CA ALA A 196 -40.59 3.40 -21.06
C ALA A 196 -40.89 2.03 -20.42
N LYS A 197 -42.18 1.72 -20.23
CA LYS A 197 -42.65 0.58 -19.41
C LYS A 197 -42.05 -0.78 -19.80
N ASP A 198 -41.84 -1.04 -21.09
CA ASP A 198 -41.39 -2.36 -21.56
C ASP A 198 -39.92 -2.63 -21.19
N ASN A 199 -39.04 -1.64 -21.36
CA ASN A 199 -37.63 -1.72 -20.97
C ASN A 199 -37.42 -1.58 -19.44
N GLN A 200 -38.43 -1.09 -18.73
CA GLN A 200 -38.37 -0.87 -17.29
C GLN A 200 -38.42 -2.18 -16.50
N VAL A 201 -39.24 -3.14 -16.92
CA VAL A 201 -39.46 -4.39 -16.18
C VAL A 201 -38.20 -5.25 -16.15
N GLU A 202 -37.58 -5.48 -17.31
CA GLU A 202 -36.36 -6.29 -17.44
C GLU A 202 -35.18 -5.64 -16.68
N ARG A 203 -34.99 -4.33 -16.84
CA ARG A 203 -33.93 -3.58 -16.16
C ARG A 203 -34.14 -3.56 -14.64
N LEU A 204 -35.38 -3.49 -14.15
CA LEU A 204 -35.67 -3.59 -12.71
C LEU A 204 -35.36 -4.98 -12.15
N ASP A 205 -35.59 -6.05 -12.91
CA ASP A 205 -35.27 -7.41 -12.47
C ASP A 205 -33.75 -7.61 -12.31
N LEU A 206 -32.96 -7.16 -13.30
CA LEU A 206 -31.50 -7.12 -13.20
C LEU A 206 -31.03 -6.33 -11.97
N LEU A 207 -31.62 -5.15 -11.71
CA LEU A 207 -31.26 -4.32 -10.55
C LEU A 207 -31.68 -4.93 -9.20
N LYS A 208 -32.62 -5.87 -9.15
CA LYS A 208 -32.94 -6.60 -7.91
C LYS A 208 -31.81 -7.54 -7.53
N ARG A 209 -31.14 -8.17 -8.50
CA ARG A 209 -30.00 -9.09 -8.29
C ARG A 209 -28.83 -8.40 -7.59
N LEU A 210 -28.64 -7.11 -7.84
CA LEU A 210 -27.63 -6.28 -7.16
C LEU A 210 -27.90 -6.07 -5.66
N THR A 211 -29.08 -6.45 -5.17
CA THR A 211 -29.52 -6.32 -3.77
C THR A 211 -29.92 -7.65 -3.14
N SER A 212 -29.80 -8.76 -3.87
CA SER A 212 -30.13 -10.09 -3.36
C SER A 212 -29.17 -10.47 -2.24
N LYS A 213 -29.73 -10.80 -1.08
CA LYS A 213 -28.95 -11.09 0.12
C LYS A 213 -28.39 -12.51 0.02
N THR A 214 -27.07 -12.66 0.14
CA THR A 214 -26.43 -13.96 0.28
C THR A 214 -26.66 -14.46 1.72
N SER A 215 -27.23 -15.66 1.87
CA SER A 215 -27.47 -16.29 3.17
C SER A 215 -26.13 -16.81 3.73
N GLY A 216 -25.57 -16.21 4.79
CA GLY A 216 -24.40 -16.79 5.48
C GLY A 216 -23.50 -15.80 6.22
N THR A 217 -22.45 -16.34 6.84
CA THR A 217 -21.33 -15.60 7.45
C THR A 217 -20.28 -15.26 6.37
N SER A 218 -20.57 -14.28 5.52
CA SER A 218 -19.60 -13.82 4.53
C SER A 218 -18.64 -12.78 5.12
N PHE A 219 -17.47 -12.60 4.50
CA PHE A 219 -16.54 -11.51 4.81
C PHE A 219 -17.22 -10.13 4.82
N VAL A 220 -18.29 -9.97 4.04
CA VAL A 220 -19.05 -8.73 3.86
C VAL A 220 -20.00 -8.45 5.03
N ALA A 221 -20.38 -9.48 5.80
CA ALA A 221 -21.35 -9.37 6.90
C ALA A 221 -20.99 -8.28 7.94
N LYS A 222 -19.69 -8.06 8.20
CA LYS A 222 -19.23 -6.99 9.12
C LYS A 222 -19.56 -5.58 8.62
N TYR A 223 -19.57 -5.36 7.30
CA TYR A 223 -19.91 -4.06 6.70
C TYR A 223 -21.42 -3.85 6.68
N ASP A 224 -22.17 -4.92 6.46
CA ASP A 224 -23.62 -4.93 6.52
C ASP A 224 -24.15 -4.65 7.95
N GLN A 225 -23.51 -5.21 8.98
CA GLN A 225 -23.78 -4.85 10.38
C GLN A 225 -23.53 -3.36 10.64
N TRP A 226 -22.41 -2.83 10.15
CA TRP A 226 -22.09 -1.41 10.29
C TRP A 226 -23.13 -0.52 9.59
N LEU A 227 -23.56 -0.88 8.37
CA LEU A 227 -24.59 -0.15 7.64
C LEU A 227 -25.93 -0.19 8.38
N THR A 228 -26.29 -1.35 8.94
CA THR A 228 -27.53 -1.54 9.70
C THR A 228 -27.57 -0.63 10.93
N LYS A 229 -26.45 -0.49 11.66
CA LYS A 229 -26.34 0.42 12.82
C LYS A 229 -26.50 1.90 12.44
N ASN A 230 -26.08 2.29 11.24
CA ASN A 230 -26.14 3.67 10.76
C ASN A 230 -27.40 3.98 9.94
N SER A 231 -28.19 2.96 9.61
CA SER A 231 -29.41 3.09 8.81
C SER A 231 -30.61 3.46 9.69
N ARG A 232 -31.47 4.32 9.16
CA ARG A 232 -32.82 4.58 9.71
C ARG A 232 -33.93 3.89 8.92
N GLY A 233 -33.58 2.82 8.20
CA GLY A 233 -34.52 2.02 7.39
C GLY A 233 -34.59 2.38 5.90
N GLY A 234 -33.95 3.46 5.46
CA GLY A 234 -33.98 3.92 4.07
C GLY A 234 -32.76 3.54 3.20
N LEU A 235 -31.74 2.89 3.78
CA LEU A 235 -30.51 2.55 3.05
C LEU A 235 -30.65 1.21 2.34
N VAL A 236 -30.25 1.18 1.06
CA VAL A 236 -30.23 -0.03 0.25
C VAL A 236 -29.02 -0.88 0.63
N ARG A 237 -29.24 -2.18 0.81
CA ARG A 237 -28.19 -3.16 1.13
C ARG A 237 -27.79 -3.87 -0.17
N PRO A 238 -26.54 -3.74 -0.62
CA PRO A 238 -26.07 -4.42 -1.82
C PRO A 238 -25.88 -5.92 -1.58
N ALA A 239 -25.88 -6.70 -2.66
CA ALA A 239 -25.41 -8.08 -2.66
C ALA A 239 -23.88 -8.13 -2.47
N ASP A 240 -23.36 -9.22 -1.91
CA ASP A 240 -21.92 -9.36 -1.61
C ASP A 240 -21.05 -9.24 -2.88
N ASN A 241 -21.43 -9.95 -3.95
CA ASN A 241 -20.71 -9.87 -5.23
C ASN A 241 -20.79 -8.48 -5.86
N PHE A 242 -21.87 -7.73 -5.61
CA PHE A 242 -21.99 -6.35 -6.09
C PHE A 242 -21.10 -5.39 -5.31
N TYR A 243 -20.98 -5.58 -4.00
CA TYR A 243 -19.97 -4.88 -3.21
C TYR A 243 -18.55 -5.19 -3.72
N LEU A 244 -18.23 -6.46 -3.98
CA LEU A 244 -16.91 -6.86 -4.49
C LEU A 244 -16.62 -6.23 -5.86
N LEU A 245 -17.60 -6.19 -6.77
CA LEU A 245 -17.47 -5.45 -8.03
C LEU A 245 -17.10 -3.98 -7.78
N VAL A 246 -17.83 -3.27 -6.90
CA VAL A 246 -17.55 -1.86 -6.59
C VAL A 246 -16.17 -1.68 -5.93
N ARG A 247 -15.73 -2.65 -5.13
CA ARG A 247 -14.38 -2.67 -4.54
C ARG A 247 -13.29 -2.77 -5.62
N GLU A 248 -13.49 -3.60 -6.64
CA GLU A 248 -12.55 -3.71 -7.76
C GLU A 248 -12.50 -2.45 -8.63
N LEU A 249 -13.61 -1.70 -8.74
CA LEU A 249 -13.60 -0.37 -9.34
C LEU A 249 -12.70 0.59 -8.55
N GLU A 250 -12.79 0.62 -7.21
CA GLU A 250 -11.92 1.47 -6.39
C GLU A 250 -10.44 1.06 -6.53
N ILE A 251 -10.14 -0.24 -6.55
CA ILE A 251 -8.78 -0.74 -6.77
C ILE A 251 -8.25 -0.29 -8.13
N SER A 252 -9.08 -0.32 -9.17
CA SER A 252 -8.72 0.15 -10.51
C SER A 252 -8.35 1.63 -10.51
N ILE A 253 -9.07 2.47 -9.74
CA ILE A 253 -8.70 3.88 -9.57
C ILE A 253 -7.37 4.01 -8.83
N ARG A 254 -7.18 3.27 -7.72
CA ARG A 254 -5.96 3.34 -6.90
C ARG A 254 -4.70 2.90 -7.64
N LYS A 255 -4.83 1.99 -8.61
CA LYS A 255 -3.73 1.55 -9.49
C LYS A 255 -3.28 2.59 -10.50
N VAL A 256 -4.17 3.46 -10.94
CA VAL A 256 -3.94 4.33 -12.10
C VAL A 256 -3.83 5.81 -11.71
N VAL A 257 -4.49 6.21 -10.62
CA VAL A 257 -4.52 7.62 -10.18
C VAL A 257 -3.54 7.83 -9.04
N ASP A 258 -2.51 8.64 -9.30
CA ASP A 258 -1.67 9.20 -8.24
C ASP A 258 -2.47 10.26 -7.46
N PHE A 259 -2.93 9.89 -6.27
CA PHE A 259 -3.68 10.79 -5.39
C PHE A 259 -2.85 11.92 -4.78
N ASN A 260 -1.52 11.90 -4.92
CA ASN A 260 -0.64 12.99 -4.51
C ASN A 260 -0.57 14.12 -5.56
N ASN A 261 -0.73 13.78 -6.85
CA ASN A 261 -0.69 14.70 -7.99
C ASN A 261 -1.99 14.69 -8.81
N ILE A 262 -3.14 14.80 -8.14
CA ILE A 262 -4.45 14.74 -8.81
C ILE A 262 -4.62 15.95 -9.75
N ASN A 263 -4.54 15.71 -11.05
CA ASN A 263 -5.19 16.54 -12.05
C ASN A 263 -6.65 16.07 -12.22
N SER A 264 -7.60 16.98 -12.43
CA SER A 264 -9.02 16.63 -12.61
C SER A 264 -9.27 15.78 -13.86
N GLU A 265 -8.36 15.80 -14.83
CA GLU A 265 -8.42 15.01 -16.07
C GLU A 265 -8.17 13.51 -15.85
N SER A 266 -7.33 13.11 -14.87
CA SER A 266 -7.01 11.69 -14.64
C SER A 266 -8.24 10.83 -14.32
N LEU A 267 -9.18 11.36 -13.51
CA LEU A 267 -10.38 10.66 -13.03
C LEU A 267 -11.57 10.72 -13.98
N THR A 268 -11.59 11.67 -14.91
CA THR A 268 -12.68 11.85 -15.89
C THR A 268 -12.31 11.37 -17.30
N SER A 269 -11.09 10.87 -17.48
CA SER A 269 -10.63 10.34 -18.76
C SER A 269 -11.46 9.14 -19.20
N SER A 270 -11.82 9.11 -20.49
CA SER A 270 -12.41 7.93 -21.15
C SER A 270 -11.59 6.66 -20.89
N LYS A 271 -10.28 6.81 -20.75
CA LYS A 271 -9.31 5.76 -20.44
C LYS A 271 -9.58 5.04 -19.11
N MET A 272 -10.01 5.75 -18.06
CA MET A 272 -10.32 5.12 -16.76
C MET A 272 -11.54 4.21 -16.88
N LYS A 273 -12.56 4.67 -17.60
CA LYS A 273 -13.76 3.89 -17.88
C LYS A 273 -13.42 2.65 -18.70
N GLU A 274 -12.63 2.80 -19.77
CA GLU A 274 -12.15 1.67 -20.59
C GLU A 274 -11.39 0.65 -19.73
N HIS A 275 -10.42 1.10 -18.92
CA HIS A 275 -9.67 0.24 -18.01
C HIS A 275 -10.56 -0.54 -17.02
N MET A 276 -11.62 0.09 -16.50
CA MET A 276 -12.60 -0.60 -15.64
C MET A 276 -13.46 -1.61 -16.40
N MET A 277 -13.84 -1.31 -17.64
CA MET A 277 -14.61 -2.21 -18.50
C MET A 277 -13.80 -3.44 -18.91
N ASP A 278 -12.48 -3.29 -19.12
CA ASP A 278 -11.57 -4.37 -19.53
C ASP A 278 -11.07 -5.22 -18.34
N SER A 279 -11.36 -4.80 -17.10
CA SER A 279 -10.89 -5.51 -15.91
C SER A 279 -11.54 -6.89 -15.78
N PHE A 280 -10.70 -7.94 -15.73
CA PHE A 280 -11.12 -9.33 -15.55
C PHE A 280 -12.00 -9.51 -14.30
N MET A 281 -11.57 -8.98 -13.15
CA MET A 281 -12.28 -9.15 -11.87
C MET A 281 -13.63 -8.42 -11.86
N VAL A 282 -13.72 -7.26 -12.51
CA VAL A 282 -14.98 -6.52 -12.66
C VAL A 282 -15.99 -7.35 -13.48
N ASN A 283 -15.53 -7.91 -14.60
CA ASN A 283 -16.35 -8.76 -15.46
C ASN A 283 -16.74 -10.08 -14.76
N TYR A 284 -15.83 -10.67 -13.97
CA TYR A 284 -16.10 -11.86 -13.18
C TYR A 284 -17.27 -11.63 -12.21
N TYR A 285 -17.20 -10.60 -11.36
CA TYR A 285 -18.27 -10.33 -10.39
C TYR A 285 -19.58 -9.91 -11.04
N LEU A 286 -19.54 -9.25 -12.21
CA LEU A 286 -20.75 -8.93 -12.97
C LEU A 286 -21.45 -10.18 -13.48
N LYS A 287 -20.68 -11.12 -14.04
CA LYS A 287 -21.20 -12.43 -14.49
C LYS A 287 -21.77 -13.22 -13.32
N GLU A 288 -21.09 -13.26 -12.18
CA GLU A 288 -21.60 -13.91 -10.97
C GLU A 288 -22.93 -13.33 -10.46
N LEU A 289 -23.18 -12.03 -10.68
CA LEU A 289 -24.44 -11.37 -10.27
C LEU A 289 -25.59 -11.62 -11.22
N CYS A 290 -25.31 -11.67 -12.53
CA CYS A 290 -26.32 -11.73 -13.56
C CYS A 290 -26.51 -13.14 -14.14
N GLY A 291 -25.56 -14.06 -13.92
CA GLY A 291 -25.53 -15.39 -14.53
C GLY A 291 -25.29 -15.34 -16.05
N ASP A 292 -25.51 -16.47 -16.72
CA ASP A 292 -25.52 -16.57 -18.18
C ASP A 292 -26.80 -15.94 -18.77
N CYS A 293 -26.98 -14.63 -18.58
CA CYS A 293 -28.03 -13.90 -19.29
C CYS A 293 -27.59 -13.70 -20.75
N VAL A 294 -27.95 -14.66 -21.60
CA VAL A 294 -27.59 -14.72 -23.03
C VAL A 294 -28.11 -13.51 -23.85
N ASN A 295 -29.08 -12.74 -23.34
CA ASN A 295 -29.78 -11.70 -24.11
C ASN A 295 -29.82 -10.30 -23.48
N SER A 296 -29.20 -10.06 -22.32
CA SER A 296 -29.26 -8.73 -21.67
C SER A 296 -28.00 -7.91 -21.91
N ASP A 297 -28.16 -6.60 -22.12
CA ASP A 297 -27.07 -5.63 -22.28
C ASP A 297 -26.32 -5.43 -20.96
N LEU A 298 -25.53 -6.45 -20.57
CA LEU A 298 -24.65 -6.44 -19.41
C LEU A 298 -23.59 -5.34 -19.53
N SER A 299 -23.11 -5.09 -20.76
CA SER A 299 -22.21 -3.98 -21.08
C SER A 299 -22.81 -2.63 -20.69
N GLY A 300 -24.05 -2.35 -21.10
CA GLY A 300 -24.73 -1.11 -20.76
C GLY A 300 -25.08 -0.99 -19.28
N LEU A 301 -25.32 -2.11 -18.58
CA LEU A 301 -25.45 -2.11 -17.12
C LEU A 301 -24.13 -1.75 -16.43
N LEU A 302 -23.02 -2.37 -16.83
CA LEU A 302 -21.69 -2.09 -16.30
C LEU A 302 -21.29 -0.64 -16.55
N GLU A 303 -21.58 -0.14 -17.74
CA GLU A 303 -21.30 1.24 -18.11
C GLU A 303 -22.04 2.24 -17.20
N ASP A 304 -23.31 1.97 -16.93
CA ASP A 304 -24.12 2.78 -16.02
C ASP A 304 -23.60 2.73 -14.57
N ILE A 305 -23.18 1.56 -14.09
CA ILE A 305 -22.55 1.38 -12.78
C ILE A 305 -21.28 2.22 -12.68
N ILE A 306 -20.37 2.08 -13.65
CA ILE A 306 -19.10 2.81 -13.70
C ILE A 306 -19.33 4.31 -13.75
N LYS A 307 -20.28 4.78 -14.59
CA LYS A 307 -20.65 6.21 -14.66
C LYS A 307 -21.08 6.76 -13.31
N VAL A 308 -21.95 6.06 -12.59
CA VAL A 308 -22.39 6.50 -11.26
C VAL A 308 -21.23 6.49 -10.27
N PHE A 309 -20.41 5.43 -10.28
CA PHE A 309 -19.25 5.29 -9.39
C PHE A 309 -18.23 6.41 -9.60
N LEU A 310 -17.80 6.64 -10.85
CA LEU A 310 -16.86 7.72 -11.20
C LEU A 310 -17.43 9.10 -10.87
N THR A 311 -18.74 9.31 -11.03
CA THR A 311 -19.39 10.56 -10.62
C THR A 311 -19.26 10.79 -9.11
N VAL A 312 -19.60 9.78 -8.30
CA VAL A 312 -19.47 9.86 -6.83
C VAL A 312 -18.01 10.12 -6.43
N ARG A 313 -17.06 9.41 -7.06
CA ARG A 313 -15.64 9.55 -6.75
C ARG A 313 -15.10 10.92 -7.17
N GLY A 314 -15.46 11.40 -8.35
CA GLY A 314 -15.08 12.71 -8.87
C GLY A 314 -15.55 13.84 -7.95
N PHE A 315 -16.80 13.80 -7.47
CA PHE A 315 -17.29 14.77 -6.49
C PHE A 315 -16.56 14.69 -5.15
N ALA A 316 -16.25 13.48 -4.66
CA ALA A 316 -15.49 13.32 -3.43
C ALA A 316 -14.08 13.91 -3.54
N VAL A 317 -13.38 13.65 -4.64
CA VAL A 317 -12.04 14.19 -4.92
C VAL A 317 -12.09 15.71 -5.08
N ALA A 318 -13.03 16.25 -5.87
CA ALA A 318 -13.20 17.68 -6.04
C ALA A 318 -13.47 18.38 -4.70
N ARG A 319 -14.23 17.77 -3.79
CA ARG A 319 -14.47 18.29 -2.44
C ARG A 319 -13.19 18.32 -1.60
N VAL A 320 -12.38 17.27 -1.66
CA VAL A 320 -11.08 17.23 -0.96
C VAL A 320 -10.13 18.29 -1.51
N LEU A 321 -10.02 18.42 -2.83
CA LEU A 321 -9.20 19.45 -3.48
C LEU A 321 -9.66 20.86 -3.11
N ARG A 322 -10.98 21.12 -3.16
CA ARG A 322 -11.56 22.39 -2.71
C ARG A 322 -11.20 22.68 -1.26
N ASN A 323 -11.33 21.69 -0.37
CA ASN A 323 -10.98 21.86 1.04
C ASN A 323 -9.48 22.15 1.25
N LYS A 324 -8.60 21.48 0.50
CA LYS A 324 -7.15 21.73 0.52
C LYS A 324 -6.82 23.16 0.04
N LEU A 325 -7.47 23.61 -1.04
CA LEU A 325 -7.29 24.97 -1.58
C LEU A 325 -7.86 26.03 -0.62
N SER A 326 -9.04 25.80 -0.04
CA SER A 326 -9.61 26.70 0.96
C SER A 326 -8.82 26.70 2.26
N GLY A 327 -8.19 25.58 2.64
CA GLY A 327 -7.31 25.49 3.81
C GLY A 327 -5.99 26.23 3.61
N LYS A 328 -5.50 26.33 2.36
CA LYS A 328 -4.38 27.21 2.00
C LYS A 328 -4.76 28.69 1.97
N GLN A 329 -6.04 29.02 1.75
CA GLN A 329 -6.54 30.41 1.70
C GLN A 329 -7.15 30.92 3.02
N ASN A 330 -7.54 30.04 3.97
CA ASN A 330 -8.23 30.44 5.20
C ASN A 330 -7.38 30.22 6.45
N LYS A 331 -6.46 31.16 6.70
CA LYS A 331 -6.16 31.67 8.06
C LYS A 331 -7.15 32.78 8.48
N GLN A 332 -8.31 32.86 7.84
CA GLN A 332 -9.42 33.68 8.33
C GLN A 332 -10.69 32.81 8.46
N PRO A 333 -11.40 32.89 9.60
CA PRO A 333 -12.62 32.13 9.80
C PRO A 333 -13.66 32.61 8.81
N ALA A 334 -14.16 31.70 7.97
CA ALA A 334 -15.31 31.96 7.12
C ALA A 334 -16.49 32.37 8.02
N LYS A 335 -17.00 33.60 7.82
CA LYS A 335 -18.24 34.08 8.45
C LYS A 335 -19.32 33.02 8.23
N GLN A 336 -19.81 32.44 9.32
CA GLN A 336 -20.97 31.56 9.30
C GLN A 336 -22.12 32.31 8.62
N SER A 337 -22.51 31.87 7.42
CA SER A 337 -23.77 32.31 6.82
C SER A 337 -24.89 31.73 7.68
N ASN A 338 -25.61 32.59 8.39
CA ASN A 338 -26.79 32.23 9.15
C ASN A 338 -27.72 31.37 8.29
N SER A 339 -28.20 30.25 8.86
CA SER A 339 -29.12 29.36 8.17
C SER A 339 -30.37 30.13 7.69
N LEU A 340 -30.93 29.76 6.53
CA LEU A 340 -32.17 30.33 5.98
C LEU A 340 -33.33 30.41 7.01
N ARG A 341 -33.34 29.53 8.02
CA ARG A 341 -34.31 29.55 9.13
C ARG A 341 -34.17 30.75 10.07
N GLN A 342 -32.97 31.30 10.24
CA GLN A 342 -32.76 32.51 11.06
C GLN A 342 -33.20 33.77 10.31
N VAL A 343 -32.93 33.85 9.00
CA VAL A 343 -33.34 35.01 8.17
C VAL A 343 -34.87 35.10 8.07
N LEU A 344 -35.57 33.97 7.93
CA LEU A 344 -37.03 33.96 7.90
C LEU A 344 -37.66 34.35 9.25
N LYS A 345 -37.02 34.04 10.39
CA LYS A 345 -37.50 34.47 11.71
C LYS A 345 -37.30 35.96 11.97
N THR A 346 -36.26 36.58 11.41
CA THR A 346 -36.04 38.03 11.55
C THR A 346 -36.95 38.84 10.63
N THR A 347 -37.38 38.29 9.50
CA THR A 347 -38.29 38.98 8.56
C THR A 347 -39.75 38.93 9.00
N SER A 348 -40.13 37.98 9.86
CA SER A 348 -41.49 37.88 10.43
C SER A 348 -41.76 38.81 11.62
N LYS A 349 -40.82 39.71 11.95
CA LYS A 349 -40.93 40.62 13.10
C LYS A 349 -40.88 42.11 12.72
N ASN A 350 -41.02 42.45 11.44
CA ASN A 350 -41.27 43.82 10.99
C ASN A 350 -42.66 43.92 10.40
#